data_AF-A0A7D5UUR7-F1
#
_entry.id   AF-A0A7D5UUR7-F1
#
_cell.length_a   1.000
_cell.length_b   1.000
_cell.length_c   1.000
_cell.angle_alpha   90.00
_cell.angle_beta   90.00
_cell.angle_gamma   90.00
#
_symmetry.space_group_name_H-M   'P 1'
#
loop_
_entity.id
_entity.type
_entity.pdbx_description
1 polymer ?
#
loop_
_entity_poly.entity_id
_entity_poly.type
_entity_poly.pdbx_seq_one_letter_code
_entity_poly.pdbx_strand_id
1 'polypeptide(L)'
;MAAAQGDTPTAPAAPSQSKSVVAHLQDWGSSSLPPALLATLVTALHARPLQKLPLFLFTPPLLFSSYLNLSGYPTGSAGLTAAWSGLYALLALRRRQPLRSKFSARGLVRGTAIGLGAANAVAGGWVYFGGDFAKDEEERTRRNRWAPKDD
;
A
#
# COMPACT_ATOMS: atom_id res chain seq x y z
N MET A 1 -30.76 0.35 42.02
CA MET A 1 -29.80 1.37 42.49
C MET A 1 -28.55 1.19 41.65
N ALA A 2 -28.33 2.05 40.65
CA ALA A 2 -27.28 1.94 39.65
C ALA A 2 -25.92 2.32 40.27
N ALA A 3 -24.91 1.45 40.11
CA ALA A 3 -23.55 1.73 40.53
C ALA A 3 -22.87 2.64 39.49
N ALA A 4 -22.32 3.74 39.98
CA ALA A 4 -21.70 4.79 39.20
C ALA A 4 -20.44 4.31 38.46
N GLN A 5 -20.36 4.72 37.19
CA GLN A 5 -19.19 4.62 36.33
C GLN A 5 -18.00 5.31 37.00
N GLY A 6 -16.92 4.58 37.26
CA GLY A 6 -15.65 5.15 37.72
C GLY A 6 -14.96 5.89 36.58
N ASP A 7 -14.76 7.20 36.76
CA ASP A 7 -13.96 8.05 35.89
C ASP A 7 -12.51 7.56 35.86
N THR A 8 -12.08 7.00 34.72
CA THR A 8 -10.67 6.78 34.44
C THR A 8 -10.02 8.12 34.12
N PRO A 9 -8.91 8.51 34.78
CA PRO A 9 -8.24 9.76 34.49
C PRO A 9 -7.67 9.68 33.07
N THR A 10 -8.18 10.53 32.18
CA THR A 10 -7.70 10.66 30.81
C THR A 10 -6.30 11.26 30.88
N ALA A 11 -5.28 10.42 30.69
CA ALA A 11 -3.90 10.87 30.58
C ALA A 11 -3.81 11.96 29.49
N PRO A 12 -3.12 13.10 29.73
CA PRO A 12 -3.02 14.16 28.76
C PRO A 12 -2.34 13.61 27.49
N ALA A 13 -3.02 13.73 26.35
CA ALA A 13 -2.48 13.36 25.06
C ALA A 13 -1.18 14.14 24.83
N ALA A 14 -0.04 13.44 24.91
CA ALA A 14 1.25 14.01 24.61
C ALA A 14 1.21 14.62 23.20
N PRO A 15 1.84 15.79 22.97
CA PRO A 15 1.82 16.43 21.66
C PRO A 15 2.42 15.47 20.62
N SER A 16 1.64 15.17 19.59
CA SER A 16 2.07 14.32 18.48
C SER A 16 3.23 15.00 17.75
N GLN A 17 4.45 14.54 18.01
CA GLN A 17 5.61 15.00 17.25
C GLN A 17 5.37 14.73 15.76
N SER A 18 5.54 15.74 14.92
CA SER A 18 5.39 15.63 13.47
C SER A 18 6.40 14.61 12.94
N LYS A 19 5.91 13.51 12.35
CA LYS A 19 6.77 12.49 11.73
C LYS A 19 7.58 13.11 10.59
N SER A 20 8.84 12.68 10.46
CA SER A 20 9.66 13.02 9.29
C SER A 20 9.04 12.46 8.01
N VAL A 21 9.28 13.13 6.87
CA VAL A 21 8.87 12.64 5.54
C VAL A 21 9.39 11.23 5.27
N VAL A 22 10.60 10.91 5.75
CA VAL A 22 11.19 9.57 5.62
C VAL A 22 10.40 8.54 6.42
N ALA A 23 9.96 8.88 7.63
CA ALA A 23 9.12 8.00 8.44
C ALA A 23 7.76 7.75 7.79
N HIS A 24 7.17 8.77 7.16
CA HIS A 24 5.95 8.59 6.37
C HIS A 24 6.14 7.68 5.16
N LEU A 25 7.26 7.80 4.43
CA LEU A 25 7.57 6.91 3.32
C LEU A 25 7.77 5.48 3.78
N GLN A 26 8.46 5.28 4.91
CA GLN A 26 8.65 3.97 5.52
C GLN A 26 7.31 3.34 5.92
N ASP A 27 6.46 4.09 6.64
CA ASP A 27 5.14 3.63 7.07
C ASP A 27 4.26 3.29 5.87
N TRP A 28 4.29 4.13 4.83
CA TRP A 28 3.51 3.92 3.61
C TRP A 28 3.99 2.70 2.84
N GLY A 29 5.29 2.59 2.57
CA GLY A 29 5.86 1.48 1.78
C GLY A 29 5.77 0.12 2.48
N SER A 30 5.71 0.11 3.81
CA SER A 30 5.59 -1.12 4.61
C SER A 30 4.14 -1.56 4.82
N SER A 31 3.16 -0.81 4.32
CA SER A 31 1.74 -1.10 4.48
C SER A 31 1.18 -1.96 3.35
N SER A 32 0.11 -2.71 3.63
CA SER A 32 -0.68 -3.45 2.65
C SER A 32 -1.65 -2.57 1.85
N LEU A 33 -1.98 -1.38 2.37
CA LEU A 33 -2.97 -0.47 1.77
C LEU A 33 -2.56 0.12 0.42
N PRO A 34 -1.32 0.61 0.22
CA PRO A 34 -0.94 1.25 -1.04
C PRO A 34 -1.16 0.38 -2.29
N PRO A 35 -0.73 -0.89 -2.37
CA PRO A 35 -0.98 -1.72 -3.54
C PRO A 35 -2.47 -2.08 -3.70
N ALA A 36 -3.20 -2.27 -2.60
CA ALA A 36 -4.65 -2.53 -2.64
C ALA A 36 -5.43 -1.33 -3.21
N LEU A 37 -5.13 -0.11 -2.74
CA LEU A 37 -5.73 1.13 -3.23
C LEU A 37 -5.46 1.32 -4.73
N LEU A 38 -4.22 1.05 -5.17
CA LEU A 38 -3.90 1.13 -6.59
C LEU A 38 -4.68 0.09 -7.40
N ALA A 39 -4.81 -1.15 -6.92
CA ALA A 39 -5.62 -2.18 -7.56
C ALA A 39 -7.10 -1.76 -7.69
N THR A 40 -7.65 -1.10 -6.66
CA THR A 40 -9.01 -0.54 -6.70
C THR A 40 -9.14 0.56 -7.76
N LEU A 41 -8.19 1.49 -7.84
CA LEU A 41 -8.19 2.55 -8.85
C LEU A 41 -8.05 1.98 -10.27
N VAL A 42 -7.13 1.04 -10.48
CA VAL A 42 -6.97 0.33 -11.74
C VAL A 42 -8.29 -0.31 -12.15
N THR A 43 -8.96 -0.97 -11.20
CA THR A 43 -10.26 -1.61 -11.44
C THR A 43 -11.32 -0.57 -11.79
N ALA A 44 -11.43 0.53 -11.05
CA ALA A 44 -12.37 1.61 -11.34
C ALA A 44 -12.15 2.23 -12.74
N LEU A 45 -10.90 2.37 -13.19
CA LEU A 45 -10.59 2.89 -14.52
C LEU A 45 -10.95 1.92 -15.65
N HIS A 46 -10.77 0.62 -15.44
CA HIS A 46 -10.71 -0.36 -16.52
C HIS A 46 -11.87 -1.37 -16.50
N ALA A 47 -12.70 -1.37 -15.46
CA ALA A 47 -13.93 -2.17 -15.44
C ALA A 47 -14.99 -1.60 -16.38
N ARG A 48 -15.03 -0.27 -16.59
CA ARG A 48 -15.99 0.41 -17.48
C ARG A 48 -15.34 1.57 -18.25
N PRO A 49 -15.21 1.49 -19.60
CA PRO A 49 -15.44 0.30 -20.44
C PRO A 49 -14.44 -0.81 -20.13
N LEU A 50 -14.84 -2.07 -20.32
CA LEU A 50 -14.03 -3.23 -19.91
C LEU A 50 -12.74 -3.34 -20.73
N GLN A 51 -11.60 -3.00 -20.11
CA GLN A 51 -10.27 -3.15 -20.67
C GLN A 51 -9.57 -4.33 -19.98
N LYS A 52 -9.68 -5.51 -20.58
CA LYS A 52 -9.17 -6.77 -20.01
C LYS A 52 -7.67 -6.72 -19.71
N LEU A 53 -6.86 -6.22 -20.65
CA LEU A 53 -5.40 -6.23 -20.55
C LEU A 53 -4.86 -5.57 -19.26
N PRO A 54 -5.17 -4.29 -18.95
CA PRO A 54 -4.70 -3.67 -17.71
C PRO A 54 -5.29 -4.32 -16.45
N LEU A 55 -6.54 -4.80 -16.48
CA LEU A 55 -7.13 -5.49 -15.33
C LEU A 55 -6.38 -6.78 -14.99
N PHE A 56 -6.12 -7.63 -15.98
CA PHE A 56 -5.42 -8.90 -15.76
C PHE A 56 -3.93 -8.72 -15.44
N LEU A 57 -3.28 -7.69 -15.99
CA LEU A 57 -1.85 -7.44 -15.73
C LEU A 57 -1.58 -6.83 -14.36
N PHE A 58 -2.37 -5.85 -13.91
CA PHE A 58 -2.02 -5.07 -12.73
C PHE A 58 -2.79 -5.46 -11.47
N THR A 59 -4.07 -5.84 -11.58
CA THR A 59 -4.89 -6.10 -10.39
C THR A 59 -4.41 -7.32 -9.60
N PRO A 60 -4.16 -8.51 -10.21
CA PRO A 60 -3.74 -9.68 -9.44
C PRO A 60 -2.38 -9.51 -8.73
N PRO A 61 -1.31 -9.00 -9.37
CA PRO A 61 -0.04 -8.81 -8.68
C PRO A 61 -0.09 -7.77 -7.56
N LEU A 62 -0.88 -6.69 -7.72
CA LEU A 62 -1.04 -5.69 -6.68
C LEU A 62 -1.81 -6.24 -5.47
N LEU A 63 -2.88 -7.01 -5.69
CA LEU A 63 -3.59 -7.69 -4.60
C LEU A 63 -2.72 -8.76 -3.93
N PHE A 64 -1.93 -9.48 -4.70
CA PHE A 64 -0.96 -10.45 -4.17
C PHE A 64 0.09 -9.77 -3.30
N SER A 65 0.58 -8.60 -3.71
CA SER A 65 1.49 -7.79 -2.90
C SER A 65 0.85 -7.38 -1.56
N SER A 66 -0.41 -6.92 -1.58
CA SER A 66 -1.16 -6.63 -0.36
C SER A 66 -1.29 -7.87 0.54
N TYR A 67 -1.51 -9.04 -0.05
CA TYR A 67 -1.58 -10.30 0.69
C TYR A 67 -0.24 -10.68 1.33
N LEU A 68 0.87 -10.56 0.61
CA LEU A 68 2.21 -10.84 1.15
C LEU A 68 2.56 -9.94 2.34
N ASN A 69 2.15 -8.68 2.28
CA ASN A 69 2.33 -7.77 3.40
C ASN A 69 1.59 -8.29 4.65
N LEU A 70 0.33 -8.67 4.49
CA LEU A 70 -0.51 -9.22 5.56
C LEU A 70 -0.01 -10.58 6.08
N SER A 71 0.61 -11.40 5.23
CA SER A 71 1.20 -12.68 5.63
C SER A 71 2.59 -12.55 6.27
N GLY A 72 3.05 -11.32 6.51
CA GLY A 72 4.29 -11.04 7.23
C GLY A 72 5.53 -11.02 6.36
N TYR A 73 5.40 -10.64 5.08
CA TYR A 73 6.51 -10.36 4.17
C TYR A 73 6.50 -8.88 3.75
N PRO A 74 6.67 -7.92 4.69
CA PRO A 74 6.62 -6.50 4.39
C PRO A 74 7.72 -6.08 3.41
N THR A 75 8.97 -6.57 3.54
CA THR A 75 10.06 -6.21 2.61
C THR A 75 9.79 -6.72 1.20
N GLY A 76 9.42 -8.00 1.06
CA GLY A 76 9.11 -8.60 -0.24
C GLY A 76 7.88 -7.97 -0.91
N SER A 77 6.83 -7.69 -0.15
CA SER A 77 5.64 -6.98 -0.64
C SER A 77 5.94 -5.53 -1.03
N ALA A 78 6.82 -4.83 -0.32
CA ALA A 78 7.25 -3.48 -0.70
C ALA A 78 7.93 -3.47 -2.07
N GLY A 79 8.80 -4.45 -2.34
CA GLY A 79 9.45 -4.61 -3.64
C GLY A 79 8.47 -4.89 -4.78
N LEU A 80 7.53 -5.82 -4.58
CA LEU A 80 6.47 -6.10 -5.56
C LEU A 80 5.58 -4.88 -5.80
N THR A 81 5.18 -4.20 -4.73
CA THR A 81 4.42 -2.95 -4.80
C THR A 81 5.17 -1.93 -5.62
N ALA A 82 6.47 -1.77 -5.39
CA ALA A 82 7.28 -0.80 -6.09
C ALA A 82 7.35 -1.07 -7.60
N ALA A 83 7.67 -2.32 -7.96
CA ALA A 83 7.80 -2.76 -9.34
C ALA A 83 6.49 -2.60 -10.12
N TRP A 84 5.38 -3.14 -9.60
CA TRP A 84 4.10 -3.15 -10.31
C TRP A 84 3.43 -1.78 -10.34
N SER A 85 3.53 -1.02 -9.24
CA SER A 85 2.98 0.35 -9.19
C SER A 85 3.76 1.30 -10.09
N GLY A 86 5.09 1.18 -10.11
CA GLY A 86 5.97 1.93 -11.00
C GLY A 86 5.72 1.59 -12.47
N LEU A 87 5.61 0.30 -12.80
CA LEU A 87 5.29 -0.14 -14.16
C LEU A 87 3.95 0.41 -14.63
N TYR A 88 2.91 0.36 -13.78
CA TYR A 88 1.62 0.95 -14.09
C TYR A 88 1.76 2.46 -14.36
N ALA A 89 2.42 3.20 -13.49
CA ALA A 89 2.62 4.64 -13.62
C ALA A 89 3.35 4.99 -14.93
N LEU A 90 4.46 4.30 -15.25
CA LEU A 90 5.23 4.51 -16.47
C LEU A 90 4.38 4.26 -17.73
N LEU A 91 3.64 3.14 -17.78
CA LEU A 91 2.80 2.81 -18.93
C LEU A 91 1.60 3.76 -19.07
N ALA A 92 1.02 4.17 -17.95
CA ALA A 92 -0.07 5.13 -17.93
C ALA A 92 0.39 6.55 -18.29
N LEU A 93 1.62 6.95 -17.96
CA LEU A 93 2.23 8.23 -18.37
C LEU A 93 2.52 8.25 -19.88
N ARG A 94 2.97 7.12 -20.45
CA ARG A 94 3.28 7.01 -21.89
C ARG A 94 2.07 7.25 -22.80
N ARG A 95 0.84 7.00 -22.32
CA ARG A 95 -0.39 7.16 -23.12
C ARG A 95 -0.75 8.64 -23.33
N ARG A 96 -0.58 9.14 -24.57
CA ARG A 96 -1.03 10.48 -24.99
C ARG A 96 -2.52 10.68 -24.74
N GLN A 97 -2.91 11.86 -24.24
CA GLN A 97 -4.30 12.24 -23.97
C GLN A 97 -4.57 13.66 -24.43
N PRO A 98 -5.72 13.94 -25.08
CA PRO A 98 -6.13 15.30 -25.38
C PRO A 98 -6.30 16.09 -24.08
N LEU A 99 -5.96 17.39 -24.07
CA LEU A 99 -6.02 18.22 -22.87
C LEU A 99 -7.42 18.23 -22.22
N ARG A 100 -8.47 18.16 -23.04
CA ARG A 100 -9.87 18.05 -22.58
C ARG A 100 -10.16 16.80 -21.74
N SER A 101 -9.54 15.65 -22.02
CA SER A 101 -9.79 14.43 -21.24
C SER A 101 -9.10 14.45 -19.87
N LYS A 102 -8.08 15.30 -19.69
CA LYS A 102 -7.38 15.47 -18.41
C LYS A 102 -8.25 16.14 -17.36
N PHE A 103 -9.12 17.08 -17.76
CA PHE A 103 -10.04 17.80 -16.88
C PHE A 103 -11.41 17.10 -16.73
N SER A 104 -11.46 15.78 -16.89
CA SER A 104 -12.67 14.99 -16.67
C SER A 104 -12.57 14.18 -15.37
N ALA A 105 -13.69 13.71 -14.83
CA ALA A 105 -13.68 12.80 -13.67
C ALA A 105 -12.77 11.59 -13.92
N ARG A 106 -12.84 11.01 -15.13
CA ARG A 106 -11.96 9.91 -15.54
C ARG A 106 -10.49 10.32 -15.63
N GLY A 107 -10.22 11.56 -16.04
CA GLY A 107 -8.88 12.16 -16.03
C GLY A 107 -8.33 12.31 -14.62
N LEU A 108 -9.16 12.72 -13.66
CA LEU A 108 -8.79 12.81 -12.25
C LEU A 108 -8.44 11.44 -11.67
N VAL A 109 -9.32 10.42 -11.82
CA VAL A 109 -9.02 9.07 -11.29
C VAL A 109 -7.74 8.51 -11.92
N ARG A 110 -7.51 8.76 -13.22
CA ARG A 110 -6.26 8.38 -13.88
C ARG A 110 -5.05 9.11 -13.30
N GLY A 111 -5.15 10.42 -13.10
CA GLY A 111 -4.09 11.23 -12.50
C GLY A 111 -3.74 10.71 -11.11
N THR A 112 -4.76 10.43 -10.29
CA THR A 112 -4.59 9.84 -8.96
C THR A 112 -3.95 8.46 -9.03
N ALA A 113 -4.37 7.59 -9.95
CA ALA A 113 -3.78 6.27 -10.11
C ALA A 113 -2.30 6.34 -10.52
N ILE A 114 -1.93 7.27 -11.41
CA ILE A 114 -0.53 7.50 -11.80
C ILE A 114 0.27 8.04 -10.61
N GLY A 115 -0.25 9.06 -9.92
CA GLY A 115 0.42 9.68 -8.78
C GLY A 115 0.62 8.70 -7.63
N LEU A 116 -0.42 7.94 -7.29
CA LEU A 116 -0.35 6.85 -6.31
C LEU A 116 0.63 5.78 -6.76
N GLY A 117 0.60 5.38 -8.03
CA GLY A 117 1.53 4.39 -8.57
C GLY A 117 3.00 4.82 -8.43
N ALA A 118 3.30 6.08 -8.71
CA ALA A 118 4.62 6.67 -8.53
C ALA A 118 5.02 6.78 -7.04
N ALA A 119 4.12 7.23 -6.17
CA ALA A 119 4.36 7.30 -4.73
C ALA A 119 4.64 5.91 -4.13
N ASN A 120 3.87 4.91 -4.54
CA ASN A 120 4.07 3.51 -4.16
C ASN A 120 5.41 2.96 -4.68
N ALA A 121 5.82 3.34 -5.89
CA ALA A 121 7.13 2.98 -6.44
C ALA A 121 8.27 3.50 -5.58
N VAL A 122 8.21 4.77 -5.19
CA VAL A 122 9.24 5.41 -4.35
C VAL A 122 9.23 4.84 -2.94
N ALA A 123 8.06 4.78 -2.29
CA ALA A 123 7.94 4.30 -0.91
C ALA A 123 8.26 2.80 -0.79
N GLY A 124 7.70 1.97 -1.68
CA GLY A 124 8.00 0.54 -1.71
C GLY A 124 9.46 0.27 -2.06
N GLY A 125 10.04 1.07 -2.96
CA GLY A 125 11.47 0.98 -3.29
C GLY A 125 12.35 1.32 -2.09
N TRP A 126 12.00 2.38 -1.35
CA TRP A 126 12.69 2.77 -0.12
C TRP A 126 12.68 1.63 0.92
N VAL A 127 11.51 1.06 1.18
CA VAL A 127 11.36 -0.05 2.14
C VAL A 127 12.04 -1.32 1.65
N TYR A 128 12.02 -1.61 0.34
CA TYR A 128 12.69 -2.78 -0.22
C TYR A 128 14.21 -2.68 -0.10
N PHE A 129 14.80 -1.53 -0.44
CA PHE A 129 16.25 -1.34 -0.34
C PHE A 129 16.74 -1.23 1.10
N GLY A 130 15.94 -0.67 2.01
CA GLY A 130 16.25 -0.57 3.43
C GLY A 130 15.76 -1.73 4.29
N GLY A 131 15.11 -2.73 3.68
CA GLY A 131 14.44 -3.82 4.39
C GLY A 131 15.37 -4.98 4.73
N ASP A 132 14.90 -5.85 5.61
CA ASP A 132 15.67 -6.98 6.14
C ASP A 132 14.79 -8.23 6.20
N PHE A 133 15.07 -9.16 5.28
CA PHE A 133 14.30 -10.40 5.17
C PHE A 133 14.47 -11.32 6.38
N ALA A 134 15.60 -11.25 7.09
CA ALA A 134 15.83 -12.05 8.29
C ALA A 134 14.96 -11.54 9.45
N LYS A 135 14.89 -10.21 9.63
CA LYS A 135 13.97 -9.60 10.60
C LYS A 135 12.52 -9.94 10.28
N ASP A 136 12.10 -9.88 9.02
CA ASP A 136 10.74 -10.26 8.62
C ASP A 136 10.41 -11.71 9.01
N GLU A 137 11.37 -12.64 8.88
CA GLU A 137 11.24 -14.04 9.29
C GLU A 137 11.12 -14.19 10.81
N GLU A 138 12.02 -13.53 11.56
CA GLU A 138 11.99 -13.53 13.03
C GLU A 138 10.65 -13.00 13.55
N GLU A 139 10.14 -11.90 12.98
CA GLU A 139 8.85 -11.34 13.36
C GLU A 139 7.67 -12.25 12.99
N ARG A 140 7.77 -12.99 11.89
CA ARG A 140 6.73 -13.96 11.49
C ARG A 140 6.72 -15.15 12.44
N THR A 141 7.89 -15.65 12.81
CA THR A 141 8.05 -16.73 13.79
C THR A 141 7.59 -16.30 15.18
N ARG A 142 7.99 -15.10 15.63
CA ARG A 142 7.53 -14.50 16.90
C ARG A 142 6.00 -14.35 16.96
N ARG A 143 5.36 -13.99 15.85
CA ARG A 143 3.91 -13.86 15.74
C ARG A 143 3.19 -15.19 15.54
N ASN A 144 3.91 -16.27 15.23
CA ASN A 144 3.33 -17.56 14.97
C ASN A 144 2.79 -18.17 16.27
N ARG A 145 1.52 -17.89 16.57
CA ARG A 145 0.81 -18.44 17.72
C ARG A 145 0.64 -19.97 17.64
N TRP A 146 0.76 -20.54 16.44
CA TRP A 146 0.50 -21.94 16.15
C TRP A 146 1.78 -22.77 16.00
N ALA A 147 2.94 -22.20 16.30
CA ALA A 147 4.18 -22.96 16.35
C ALA A 147 4.06 -24.03 17.46
N PRO A 148 4.49 -25.29 17.20
CA PRO A 148 4.71 -26.23 18.28
C PRO A 148 5.66 -25.57 19.28
N LYS A 149 5.30 -25.57 20.56
CA LYS A 149 6.27 -25.26 21.61
C LYS A 149 7.15 -26.50 21.71
N ASP A 150 8.44 -26.32 21.51
CA ASP A 150 9.41 -27.38 21.76
C ASP A 150 9.36 -27.69 23.27
N ASP A 151 8.75 -28.83 23.63
CA ASP A 151 8.74 -29.41 24.98
C ASP A 151 10.00 -30.27 25.21
#